data_AF-A0A9F5J452-F1
#
_entry.id   AF-A0A9F5J452-F1
#
_cell.length_a   1.000
_cell.length_b   1.000
_cell.length_c   1.000
_cell.angle_alpha   90.00
_cell.angle_beta   90.00
_cell.angle_gamma   90.00
#
_symmetry.space_group_name_H-M   'P 1'
#
loop_
_entity.id
_entity.type
_entity.pdbx_description
1 polymer ?
#
loop_
_entity_poly.entity_id
_entity_poly.type
_entity_poly.pdbx_seq_one_letter_code
_entity_poly.pdbx_strand_id
1 'polypeptide(L)'
;MGGEEEIVRIAKRLDKMVAKKIEEGAMDLLKELKSMPITLNLLQSTRIGMSVNALRKQSTDEDVIALAKSLIKAWKKLLDASEDKGDEKKKNSSLPASSSKESGDSRDQSSIKRQESVKTPTTPKITTFPPVPITCDTVRSKCREMLTSALQTDNDYMAIGADCEQLAAQIEDCIYQDVKNTDLKYKNRVRSRLSNLRDSKNPDLRKNVLCGVITPEQIAVMTSEEMASNELKEIRKAMTKEAIREHQMAKTGGTQTDLFTCGKCKKKNCTYTQVQTRSSDEPMTTFVVCNECGNRWKFC
;
A
#
# COMPACT_ATOMS: atom_id res chain seq x y z
N MET A 1 -36.72 28.66 5.67
CA MET A 1 -35.98 27.39 5.84
C MET A 1 -36.39 26.38 4.76
N GLY A 2 -36.30 26.73 3.46
CA GLY A 2 -36.74 25.84 2.37
C GLY A 2 -35.63 25.40 1.43
N GLY A 3 -34.68 26.30 1.12
CA GLY A 3 -33.62 26.02 0.14
C GLY A 3 -32.61 24.93 0.57
N GLU A 4 -32.35 24.77 1.87
CA GLU A 4 -31.40 23.75 2.35
C GLU A 4 -31.93 22.33 2.17
N GLU A 5 -33.22 22.11 2.46
CA GLU A 5 -33.88 20.82 2.25
C GLU A 5 -34.03 20.49 0.76
N GLU A 6 -34.20 21.52 -0.07
CA GLU A 6 -34.31 21.37 -1.52
C GLU A 6 -32.98 20.96 -2.15
N ILE A 7 -31.87 21.53 -1.69
CA ILE A 7 -30.51 21.11 -2.08
C ILE A 7 -30.25 19.65 -1.70
N VAL A 8 -30.66 19.22 -0.50
CA VAL A 8 -30.53 17.81 -0.08
C VAL A 8 -31.39 16.88 -0.93
N ARG A 9 -32.60 17.31 -1.32
CA ARG A 9 -33.47 16.55 -2.24
C ARG A 9 -32.85 16.43 -3.63
N ILE A 10 -32.30 17.51 -4.16
CA ILE A 10 -31.62 17.52 -5.47
C ILE A 10 -30.36 16.65 -5.44
N ALA A 11 -29.57 16.70 -4.36
CA ALA A 11 -28.40 15.84 -4.17
C ALA A 11 -28.76 14.35 -4.21
N LYS A 12 -29.79 13.94 -3.45
CA LYS A 12 -30.28 12.55 -3.46
C LYS A 12 -30.82 12.13 -4.83
N ARG A 13 -31.41 13.05 -5.59
CA ARG A 13 -31.93 12.78 -6.94
C ARG A 13 -30.78 12.63 -7.95
N LEU A 14 -29.76 13.47 -7.86
CA LEU A 14 -28.52 13.36 -8.64
C LEU A 14 -27.76 12.07 -8.36
N ASP A 15 -27.61 11.68 -7.09
CA ASP A 15 -26.98 10.40 -6.73
C ASP A 15 -27.73 9.20 -7.30
N LYS A 16 -29.07 9.24 -7.28
CA LYS A 16 -29.91 8.18 -7.87
C LYS A 16 -29.77 8.12 -9.40
N MET A 17 -29.66 9.27 -10.08
CA MET A 17 -29.43 9.32 -11.53
C MET A 17 -28.04 8.84 -11.91
N VAL A 18 -27.03 9.16 -11.09
CA VAL A 18 -25.67 8.63 -11.23
C VAL A 18 -25.63 7.12 -11.04
N ALA A 19 -26.31 6.61 -10.01
CA ALA A 19 -26.39 5.17 -9.76
C ALA A 19 -27.14 4.39 -10.86
N LYS A 20 -28.19 4.97 -11.46
CA LYS A 20 -29.03 4.33 -12.47
C LYS A 20 -28.62 4.63 -13.92
N LYS A 21 -27.59 5.45 -14.15
CA LYS A 21 -27.16 5.94 -15.48
C LYS A 21 -28.32 6.54 -16.30
N ILE A 22 -29.15 7.34 -15.65
CA ILE A 22 -30.25 8.05 -16.31
C ILE A 22 -29.77 9.47 -16.61
N GLU A 23 -29.80 9.87 -17.89
CA GLU A 23 -29.36 11.20 -18.33
C GLU A 23 -30.55 12.18 -18.48
N GLU A 24 -31.77 11.67 -18.66
CA GLU A 24 -32.97 12.49 -18.79
C GLU A 24 -33.32 13.23 -17.49
N GLY A 25 -33.39 14.57 -17.57
CA GLY A 25 -33.67 15.46 -16.43
C GLY A 25 -32.45 15.92 -15.62
N ALA A 26 -31.24 15.49 -16.00
CA ALA A 26 -30.00 15.94 -15.38
C ALA A 26 -29.75 17.46 -15.60
N MET A 27 -30.12 17.98 -16.77
CA MET A 27 -29.98 19.39 -17.12
C MET A 27 -30.81 20.32 -16.24
N ASP A 28 -32.06 19.95 -15.96
CA ASP A 28 -32.97 20.80 -15.19
C ASP A 28 -32.53 20.88 -13.72
N LEU A 29 -32.06 19.76 -13.16
CA LEU A 29 -31.53 19.72 -11.79
C LEU A 29 -30.21 20.49 -11.65
N LEU A 30 -29.37 20.54 -12.69
CA LEU A 30 -28.17 21.38 -12.70
C LEU A 30 -28.49 22.88 -12.83
N LYS A 31 -29.52 23.25 -13.59
CA LYS A 31 -29.99 24.64 -13.69
C LYS A 31 -30.60 25.10 -12.36
N GLU A 32 -31.34 24.22 -11.70
CA GLU A 32 -31.94 24.46 -10.38
C GLU A 32 -30.87 24.60 -9.28
N LEU A 33 -29.79 23.81 -9.35
CA LEU A 33 -28.63 23.99 -8.47
C LEU A 33 -27.86 25.29 -8.72
N LYS A 34 -27.92 25.84 -9.94
CA LYS A 34 -27.25 27.10 -10.29
C LYS A 34 -28.01 28.33 -9.79
N SER A 35 -29.34 28.26 -9.71
CA SER A 35 -30.18 29.38 -9.25
C SER A 35 -30.19 29.53 -7.72
N MET A 36 -29.81 28.50 -6.97
CA MET A 36 -29.76 28.54 -5.51
C MET A 36 -28.36 28.91 -4.99
N PRO A 37 -28.23 29.84 -4.01
CA PRO A 37 -26.96 30.15 -3.39
C PRO A 37 -26.55 29.01 -2.44
N ILE A 38 -25.50 28.25 -2.80
CA ILE A 38 -24.95 27.22 -1.92
C ILE A 38 -24.04 27.85 -0.85
N THR A 39 -24.18 27.40 0.40
CA THR A 39 -23.24 27.74 1.48
C THR A 39 -22.18 26.63 1.63
N LEU A 40 -21.00 26.99 2.14
CA LEU A 40 -19.88 26.04 2.33
C LEU A 40 -20.27 24.85 3.21
N ASN A 41 -21.11 25.08 4.23
CA ASN A 41 -21.61 24.05 5.13
C ASN A 41 -22.52 23.04 4.39
N LEU A 42 -23.37 23.51 3.48
CA LEU A 42 -24.22 22.65 2.64
C LEU A 42 -23.39 21.86 1.62
N LEU A 43 -22.34 22.45 1.05
CA LEU A 43 -21.45 21.76 0.11
C LEU A 43 -20.71 20.58 0.77
N GLN A 44 -20.22 20.77 2.01
CA GLN A 44 -19.50 19.74 2.76
C GLN A 44 -20.44 18.65 3.31
N SER A 45 -21.59 19.03 3.86
CA SER A 45 -22.54 18.08 4.45
C SER A 45 -23.25 17.19 3.42
N THR A 46 -23.63 17.76 2.27
CA THR A 46 -24.38 17.03 1.23
C THR A 46 -23.49 16.24 0.26
N ARG A 47 -22.18 16.54 0.22
CA ARG A 47 -21.22 15.96 -0.75
C ARG A 47 -21.67 16.11 -2.21
N ILE A 48 -22.51 17.09 -2.53
CA ILE A 48 -23.05 17.34 -3.87
C ILE A 48 -21.95 17.52 -4.94
N GLY A 49 -20.78 18.04 -4.57
CA GLY A 49 -19.64 18.18 -5.47
C GLY A 49 -19.15 16.85 -6.05
N MET A 50 -19.28 15.75 -5.30
CA MET A 50 -18.94 14.41 -5.79
C MET A 50 -19.98 13.91 -6.78
N SER A 51 -21.26 14.08 -6.48
CA SER A 51 -22.39 13.69 -7.33
C SER A 51 -22.38 14.42 -8.67
N VAL A 52 -22.12 15.73 -8.66
CA VAL A 52 -22.03 16.55 -9.89
C VAL A 52 -20.78 16.19 -10.71
N ASN A 53 -19.66 15.86 -10.06
CA ASN A 53 -18.46 15.39 -10.76
C ASN A 53 -18.63 13.97 -11.33
N ALA A 54 -19.38 13.11 -10.66
CA ALA A 54 -19.74 11.79 -11.17
C ALA A 54 -20.68 11.92 -12.38
N LEU A 55 -21.69 12.80 -12.30
CA LEU A 55 -22.58 13.12 -13.40
C LEU A 55 -21.81 13.63 -14.63
N ARG A 56 -20.87 14.56 -14.44
CA ARG A 56 -19.98 15.06 -15.50
C ARG A 56 -19.18 13.95 -16.21
N LYS A 57 -18.81 12.88 -15.51
CA LYS A 57 -18.01 11.79 -16.08
C LYS A 57 -18.83 10.75 -16.84
N GLN A 58 -20.11 10.60 -16.48
CA GLN A 58 -20.99 9.61 -17.09
C GLN A 58 -21.81 10.17 -18.24
N SER A 59 -22.14 11.47 -18.22
CA SER A 59 -23.00 12.09 -19.22
C SER A 59 -22.30 12.20 -20.57
N THR A 60 -23.06 11.98 -21.64
CA THR A 60 -22.59 12.18 -23.02
C THR A 60 -22.96 13.56 -23.59
N ASP A 61 -23.85 14.28 -22.91
CA ASP A 61 -24.29 15.62 -23.30
C ASP A 61 -23.26 16.71 -22.94
N GLU A 62 -22.76 17.42 -23.95
CA GLU A 62 -21.77 18.50 -23.79
C GLU A 62 -22.29 19.66 -22.91
N ASP A 63 -23.60 19.97 -22.99
CA ASP A 63 -24.22 21.04 -22.21
C ASP A 63 -24.30 20.69 -20.70
N VAL A 64 -24.58 19.42 -20.37
CA VAL A 64 -24.57 18.89 -18.99
C VAL A 64 -23.16 19.00 -18.42
N ILE A 65 -22.17 18.59 -19.19
CA ILE A 65 -20.75 18.62 -18.82
C ILE A 65 -20.28 20.06 -18.59
N ALA A 66 -20.66 21.00 -19.46
CA ALA A 66 -20.29 22.41 -19.36
C ALA A 66 -20.88 23.06 -18.10
N LEU A 67 -22.16 22.84 -17.82
CA LEU A 67 -22.82 23.36 -16.61
C LEU A 67 -22.25 22.75 -15.32
N ALA A 68 -22.01 21.43 -15.31
CA ALA A 68 -21.38 20.75 -14.18
C ALA A 68 -19.96 21.29 -13.89
N LYS A 69 -19.14 21.50 -14.93
CA LYS A 69 -17.80 22.12 -14.79
C LYS A 69 -17.89 23.54 -14.23
N SER A 70 -18.85 24.34 -14.68
CA SER A 70 -19.06 25.71 -14.19
C SER A 70 -19.44 25.73 -12.71
N LEU A 71 -20.32 24.82 -12.26
CA LEU A 71 -20.73 24.70 -10.86
C LEU A 71 -19.56 24.27 -9.97
N ILE A 72 -18.80 23.26 -10.39
CA ILE A 72 -17.60 22.80 -9.65
C ILE A 72 -16.58 23.95 -9.51
N LYS A 73 -16.38 24.76 -10.57
CA LYS A 73 -15.47 25.91 -10.52
C LYS A 73 -15.95 27.00 -9.55
N ALA A 74 -17.25 27.28 -9.54
CA ALA A 74 -17.85 28.24 -8.61
C ALA A 74 -17.72 27.79 -7.15
N TRP A 75 -17.92 26.50 -6.87
CA TRP A 75 -17.81 25.94 -5.52
C TRP A 75 -16.37 25.85 -5.03
N LYS A 76 -15.40 25.56 -5.91
CA LYS A 76 -13.97 25.64 -5.58
C LYS A 76 -13.56 27.06 -5.17
N LYS A 77 -14.02 28.07 -5.91
CA LYS A 77 -13.75 29.47 -5.58
C LYS A 77 -14.30 29.89 -4.21
N LEU A 78 -15.40 29.29 -3.76
CA LEU A 78 -15.97 29.53 -2.42
C LEU A 78 -15.17 28.86 -1.30
N LEU A 79 -14.48 27.75 -1.58
CA LEU A 79 -13.55 27.10 -0.66
C LEU A 79 -12.24 27.90 -0.56
N ASP A 80 -11.66 28.28 -1.69
CA ASP A 80 -10.41 29.07 -1.74
C ASP A 80 -10.57 30.46 -1.08
N ALA A 81 -11.73 31.12 -1.23
CA ALA A 81 -12.01 32.41 -0.59
C ALA A 81 -12.30 32.32 0.93
N SER A 82 -12.50 31.11 1.46
CA SER A 82 -12.70 30.90 2.90
C SER A 82 -11.38 30.67 3.66
N GLU A 83 -10.33 30.27 2.94
CA GLU A 83 -8.98 30.09 3.49
C GLU A 83 -8.20 31.42 3.58
N ASP A 84 -8.61 32.45 2.81
CA ASP A 84 -7.91 33.75 2.69
C ASP A 84 -8.25 34.79 3.79
N LYS A 85 -9.00 34.40 4.84
CA LYS A 85 -9.30 35.28 6.00
C LYS A 85 -8.38 35.03 7.21
N GLY A 86 -7.25 34.35 7.00
CA GLY A 86 -6.28 34.03 8.05
C GLY A 86 -5.08 34.96 8.18
N ASP A 87 -4.71 35.73 7.14
CA ASP A 87 -3.39 36.37 7.11
C ASP A 87 -3.42 37.76 6.43
N GLU A 88 -3.76 38.81 7.19
CA GLU A 88 -3.64 40.21 6.74
C GLU A 88 -3.26 41.09 7.95
N LYS A 89 -1.96 41.18 8.28
CA LYS A 89 -1.43 42.33 9.05
C LYS A 89 0.08 42.56 8.89
N LYS A 90 0.50 43.19 7.78
CA LYS A 90 1.40 44.37 7.80
C LYS A 90 1.62 44.98 6.40
N LYS A 91 0.95 46.11 6.17
CA LYS A 91 1.43 47.40 5.61
C LYS A 91 2.88 47.39 5.07
N ASN A 92 3.25 48.01 3.94
CA ASN A 92 2.64 49.13 3.22
C ASN A 92 3.42 49.37 1.90
N SER A 93 2.72 49.88 0.86
CA SER A 93 3.14 50.87 -0.18
C SER A 93 4.52 50.73 -0.86
N SER A 94 4.72 50.80 -2.18
CA SER A 94 4.00 51.52 -3.25
C SER A 94 4.65 51.20 -4.62
N LEU A 95 3.85 51.17 -5.69
CA LEU A 95 4.22 51.25 -7.12
C LEU A 95 4.50 52.73 -7.54
N PRO A 96 4.82 53.11 -8.81
CA PRO A 96 5.15 52.34 -10.04
C PRO A 96 6.32 52.91 -10.93
N ALA A 97 6.68 52.11 -11.95
CA ALA A 97 7.02 52.44 -13.36
C ALA A 97 8.06 53.54 -13.73
N SER A 98 9.01 53.19 -14.62
CA SER A 98 8.91 53.45 -16.08
C SER A 98 10.26 53.29 -16.84
N SER A 99 10.21 52.48 -17.92
CA SER A 99 10.80 52.60 -19.28
C SER A 99 12.13 53.31 -19.59
N SER A 100 12.98 52.66 -20.42
CA SER A 100 13.56 53.12 -21.74
C SER A 100 14.59 52.05 -22.25
N LYS A 101 14.43 51.41 -23.43
CA LYS A 101 14.98 51.75 -24.80
C LYS A 101 16.52 51.83 -24.84
N GLU A 102 17.34 51.31 -25.77
CA GLU A 102 17.32 50.85 -27.20
C GLU A 102 18.69 50.13 -27.46
N SER A 103 18.84 49.01 -28.20
CA SER A 103 19.08 48.80 -29.67
C SER A 103 20.55 48.75 -30.17
N GLY A 104 20.83 47.80 -31.09
CA GLY A 104 21.98 47.75 -32.06
C GLY A 104 22.96 46.57 -31.83
N ASP A 105 23.03 45.46 -32.58
CA ASP A 105 23.15 45.11 -34.03
C ASP A 105 24.61 44.95 -34.54
N SER A 106 24.95 43.74 -35.06
CA SER A 106 25.75 43.40 -36.28
C SER A 106 26.31 41.95 -36.17
N ARG A 107 25.83 40.95 -36.94
CA ARG A 107 26.32 40.40 -38.25
C ARG A 107 27.80 39.92 -38.21
N ASP A 108 28.21 38.71 -38.64
CA ASP A 108 27.98 38.06 -39.94
C ASP A 108 28.40 36.55 -40.00
N GLN A 109 27.88 35.84 -41.02
CA GLN A 109 28.30 34.58 -41.74
C GLN A 109 28.71 33.30 -40.98
N SER A 110 28.02 32.14 -41.02
CA SER A 110 27.50 31.22 -42.07
C SER A 110 28.46 30.11 -42.54
N SER A 111 28.10 28.83 -42.31
CA SER A 111 28.21 27.69 -43.26
C SER A 111 27.60 26.36 -42.75
N ILE A 112 26.53 25.92 -43.43
CA ILE A 112 26.24 24.55 -43.92
C ILE A 112 25.49 23.48 -43.04
N LYS A 113 24.18 23.33 -43.41
CA LYS A 113 23.29 22.14 -43.67
C LYS A 113 22.56 21.34 -42.57
N ARG A 114 21.20 21.47 -42.65
CA ARG A 114 20.05 20.51 -42.56
C ARG A 114 19.82 19.77 -41.22
N GLN A 115 18.62 19.61 -40.63
CA GLN A 115 17.19 19.94 -40.85
C GLN A 115 16.53 19.79 -39.44
N GLU A 116 15.89 20.82 -38.85
CA GLU A 116 14.42 20.96 -38.65
C GLU A 116 13.82 20.02 -37.55
N SER A 117 13.14 20.41 -36.46
CA SER A 117 12.52 21.66 -35.95
C SER A 117 12.15 21.60 -34.43
N VAL A 118 12.37 22.74 -33.71
CA VAL A 118 11.58 23.42 -32.61
C VAL A 118 11.30 22.67 -31.26
N LYS A 119 11.93 22.93 -30.08
CA LYS A 119 12.03 24.09 -29.10
C LYS A 119 10.86 24.21 -28.07
N THR A 120 10.99 23.77 -26.78
CA THR A 120 11.42 24.47 -25.50
C THR A 120 10.38 25.44 -24.87
N PRO A 121 10.32 25.73 -23.53
CA PRO A 121 11.47 26.00 -22.65
C PRO A 121 11.43 25.62 -21.14
N THR A 122 12.55 26.01 -20.53
CA THR A 122 13.23 25.61 -19.28
C THR A 122 13.02 26.64 -18.14
N THR A 123 13.03 26.15 -16.89
CA THR A 123 13.56 26.76 -15.60
C THR A 123 12.79 27.85 -14.84
N PRO A 124 12.96 28.02 -13.49
CA PRO A 124 14.22 27.91 -12.72
C PRO A 124 14.28 27.10 -11.41
N LYS A 125 15.54 26.87 -11.02
CA LYS A 125 16.11 26.11 -9.91
C LYS A 125 16.05 26.91 -8.60
N ILE A 126 15.78 26.25 -7.47
CA ILE A 126 16.27 26.65 -6.14
C ILE A 126 16.85 25.41 -5.44
N THR A 127 17.94 25.62 -4.73
CA THR A 127 18.91 24.66 -4.24
C THR A 127 18.68 24.36 -2.75
N THR A 128 18.39 23.12 -2.37
CA THR A 128 18.65 22.62 -1.00
C THR A 128 18.95 21.12 -1.08
N PHE A 129 20.16 20.73 -0.68
CA PHE A 129 20.58 19.34 -0.47
C PHE A 129 20.32 18.94 1.01
N PRO A 130 20.12 17.65 1.33
CA PRO A 130 20.25 16.48 0.46
C PRO A 130 18.98 16.19 -0.36
N PRO A 131 19.10 15.70 -1.61
CA PRO A 131 17.99 15.61 -2.54
C PRO A 131 17.23 14.31 -2.33
N VAL A 132 15.91 14.40 -2.28
CA VAL A 132 15.01 13.26 -2.48
C VAL A 132 15.36 12.63 -3.84
N PRO A 133 15.65 11.32 -3.95
CA PRO A 133 15.95 10.71 -5.24
C PRO A 133 14.73 10.80 -6.14
N ILE A 134 14.71 11.71 -7.11
CA ILE A 134 13.59 11.83 -8.05
C ILE A 134 13.70 10.65 -9.01
N THR A 135 12.89 9.61 -8.79
CA THR A 135 12.82 8.46 -9.66
C THR A 135 12.04 8.80 -10.91
N CYS A 136 12.67 8.74 -12.08
CA CYS A 136 12.01 8.96 -13.38
C CYS A 136 11.09 7.81 -13.82
N ASP A 137 10.92 6.77 -13.00
CA ASP A 137 10.07 5.61 -13.28
C ASP A 137 8.68 5.79 -12.63
N THR A 138 7.63 5.79 -13.46
CA THR A 138 6.24 5.95 -13.03
C THR A 138 5.80 4.87 -12.05
N VAL A 139 6.39 3.68 -12.13
CA VAL A 139 6.12 2.57 -11.20
C VAL A 139 6.74 2.86 -9.83
N ARG A 140 7.96 3.37 -9.79
CA ARG A 140 8.67 3.72 -8.54
C ARG A 140 7.95 4.85 -7.81
N SER A 141 7.53 5.89 -8.54
CA SER A 141 6.73 6.99 -7.98
C SER A 141 5.40 6.49 -7.41
N LYS A 142 4.70 5.55 -8.07
CA LYS A 142 3.48 4.96 -7.53
C LYS A 142 3.73 4.10 -6.29
N CYS A 143 4.84 3.36 -6.26
CA CYS A 143 5.25 2.59 -5.07
C CYS A 143 5.50 3.50 -3.87
N ARG A 144 6.16 4.65 -4.07
CA ARG A 144 6.38 5.66 -3.04
C ARG A 144 5.06 6.22 -2.51
N GLU A 145 4.15 6.63 -3.39
CA GLU A 145 2.83 7.12 -3.00
C GLU A 145 2.06 6.08 -2.16
N MET A 146 2.10 4.80 -2.57
CA MET A 146 1.48 3.72 -1.81
C MET A 146 2.13 3.52 -0.43
N LEU A 147 3.45 3.59 -0.34
CA LEU A 147 4.17 3.50 0.93
C LEU A 147 3.84 4.69 1.85
N THR A 148 3.78 5.91 1.31
CA THR A 148 3.35 7.10 2.04
C THR A 148 1.95 6.92 2.61
N SER A 149 1.01 6.40 1.80
CA SER A 149 -0.36 6.14 2.26
C SER A 149 -0.43 5.08 3.37
N ALA A 150 0.42 4.04 3.33
CA ALA A 150 0.49 3.07 4.42
C ALA A 150 1.09 3.64 5.70
N LEU A 151 2.10 4.50 5.61
CA LEU A 151 2.68 5.19 6.78
C LEU A 151 1.71 6.21 7.39
N GLN A 152 0.84 6.81 6.58
CA GLN A 152 -0.20 7.74 7.03
C GLN A 152 -1.43 7.05 7.64
N THR A 153 -1.45 5.71 7.69
CA THR A 153 -2.57 4.97 8.29
C THR A 153 -2.66 5.30 9.79
N ASP A 154 -3.88 5.57 10.27
CA ASP A 154 -4.23 5.93 11.66
C ASP A 154 -3.66 7.25 12.20
N ASN A 155 -3.10 8.12 11.35
CA ASN A 155 -2.57 9.44 11.73
C ASN A 155 -1.45 9.43 12.80
N ASP A 156 -0.80 8.29 13.04
CA ASP A 156 0.32 8.16 13.99
C ASP A 156 1.48 9.13 13.64
N TYR A 157 1.65 9.43 12.35
CA TYR A 157 2.65 10.37 11.86
C TYR A 157 2.46 11.80 12.36
N MET A 158 1.23 12.22 12.66
CA MET A 158 0.94 13.55 13.18
C MET A 158 1.45 13.72 14.62
N ALA A 159 1.42 12.64 15.41
CA ALA A 159 1.92 12.66 16.79
C ALA A 159 3.45 12.65 16.85
N ILE A 160 4.10 12.04 15.85
CA ILE A 160 5.57 11.87 15.80
C ILE A 160 6.23 13.02 15.01
N GLY A 161 5.51 13.69 14.11
CA GLY A 161 6.03 14.80 13.31
C GLY A 161 7.02 14.35 12.23
N ALA A 162 6.93 13.10 11.78
CA ALA A 162 7.84 12.53 10.78
C ALA A 162 7.34 12.77 9.34
N ASP A 163 8.26 13.15 8.45
CA ASP A 163 7.99 13.30 7.01
C ASP A 163 7.78 11.94 6.35
N CYS A 164 6.52 11.50 6.26
CA CYS A 164 6.14 10.21 5.68
C CYS A 164 6.59 10.06 4.22
N GLU A 165 6.57 11.15 3.45
CA GLU A 165 6.98 11.14 2.04
C GLU A 165 8.47 10.87 1.89
N GLN A 166 9.29 11.50 2.74
CA GLN A 166 10.73 11.29 2.74
C GLN A 166 11.10 9.88 3.22
N LEU A 167 10.42 9.39 4.25
CA LEU A 167 10.63 8.05 4.77
C LEU A 167 10.24 6.98 3.73
N ALA A 168 9.11 7.16 3.05
CA ALA A 168 8.67 6.29 1.97
C ALA A 168 9.65 6.27 0.79
N ALA A 169 10.21 7.43 0.43
CA ALA A 169 11.25 7.52 -0.61
C ALA A 169 12.50 6.72 -0.22
N GLN A 170 12.99 6.88 1.01
CA GLN A 170 14.16 6.14 1.51
C GLN A 170 13.94 4.63 1.54
N ILE A 171 12.77 4.17 2.00
CA ILE A 171 12.43 2.74 2.02
C ILE A 171 12.39 2.18 0.60
N GLU A 172 11.77 2.90 -0.33
CA GLU A 172 11.70 2.49 -1.74
C GLU A 172 13.08 2.44 -2.38
N ASP A 173 13.94 3.43 -2.13
CA ASP A 173 15.30 3.45 -2.64
C ASP A 173 16.14 2.29 -2.11
N CYS A 174 16.01 1.95 -0.82
CA CYS A 174 16.68 0.78 -0.25
C CYS A 174 16.21 -0.52 -0.91
N ILE A 175 14.90 -0.68 -1.13
CA ILE A 175 14.34 -1.86 -1.82
C ILE A 175 14.83 -1.91 -3.28
N TYR A 176 14.91 -0.76 -3.95
CA TYR A 176 15.42 -0.69 -5.32
C TYR A 176 16.92 -0.99 -5.38
N GLN A 177 17.71 -0.55 -4.40
CA GLN A 177 19.14 -0.83 -4.35
C GLN A 177 19.44 -2.32 -4.21
N ASP A 178 18.60 -3.06 -3.48
CA ASP A 178 18.69 -4.52 -3.34
C ASP A 178 18.34 -5.27 -4.62
N VAL A 179 17.23 -4.89 -5.29
CA VAL A 179 16.71 -5.63 -6.45
C VAL A 179 17.28 -5.13 -7.78
N LYS A 180 17.67 -3.85 -7.85
CA LYS A 180 18.22 -3.11 -9.01
C LYS A 180 17.39 -3.16 -10.29
N ASN A 181 16.13 -3.60 -10.19
CA ASN A 181 15.21 -3.75 -11.30
C ASN A 181 13.76 -3.65 -10.83
N THR A 182 12.86 -3.18 -11.69
CA THR A 182 11.42 -3.02 -11.43
C THR A 182 10.63 -4.31 -11.75
N ASP A 183 11.20 -5.47 -11.42
CA ASP A 183 10.62 -6.79 -11.70
C ASP A 183 9.53 -7.20 -10.68
N LEU A 184 8.86 -8.33 -10.90
CA LEU A 184 7.86 -8.88 -9.99
C LEU A 184 8.40 -9.10 -8.58
N LYS A 185 9.69 -9.44 -8.43
CA LYS A 185 10.37 -9.54 -7.12
C LYS A 185 10.36 -8.21 -6.36
N TYR A 186 10.66 -7.10 -7.04
CA TYR A 186 10.58 -5.76 -6.48
C TYR A 186 9.13 -5.43 -6.05
N LYS A 187 8.16 -5.64 -6.95
CA LYS A 187 6.74 -5.37 -6.65
C LYS A 187 6.23 -6.21 -5.47
N ASN A 188 6.62 -7.48 -5.38
CA ASN A 188 6.24 -8.35 -4.27
C ASN A 188 6.88 -7.90 -2.95
N ARG A 189 8.12 -7.42 -2.98
CA ARG A 189 8.77 -6.84 -1.80
C ARG A 189 8.04 -5.61 -1.31
N VAL A 190 7.73 -4.66 -2.20
CA VAL A 190 6.95 -3.45 -1.87
C VAL A 190 5.57 -3.82 -1.32
N ARG A 191 4.84 -4.75 -1.95
CA ARG A 191 3.52 -5.20 -1.45
C ARG A 191 3.60 -5.85 -0.08
N SER A 192 4.64 -6.66 0.19
CA SER A 192 4.84 -7.24 1.53
C SER A 192 5.03 -6.14 2.58
N ARG A 193 5.89 -5.14 2.31
CA ARG A 193 6.08 -4.00 3.24
C ARG A 193 4.80 -3.21 3.44
N LEU A 194 4.07 -2.94 2.37
CA LEU A 194 2.80 -2.26 2.42
C LEU A 194 1.79 -2.99 3.33
N SER A 195 1.69 -4.32 3.20
CA SER A 195 0.78 -5.12 4.01
C SER A 195 1.17 -5.13 5.49
N ASN A 196 2.46 -5.10 5.81
CA ASN A 196 2.94 -5.09 7.20
C ASN A 196 2.78 -3.71 7.84
N LEU A 197 3.06 -2.62 7.10
CA LEU A 197 2.90 -1.24 7.58
C LEU A 197 1.42 -0.87 7.78
N ARG A 198 0.52 -1.48 6.99
CA ARG A 198 -0.93 -1.29 7.09
C ARG A 198 -1.62 -2.31 8.01
N ASP A 199 -0.86 -3.15 8.72
CA ASP A 199 -1.47 -4.12 9.63
C ASP A 199 -2.05 -3.40 10.85
N SER A 200 -3.37 -3.45 11.00
CA SER A 200 -4.07 -2.86 12.15
C SER A 200 -3.80 -3.61 13.45
N LYS A 201 -3.32 -4.85 13.38
CA LYS A 201 -2.99 -5.67 14.55
C LYS A 201 -1.62 -5.34 15.15
N ASN A 202 -0.77 -4.62 14.41
CA ASN A 202 0.57 -4.26 14.85
C ASN A 202 0.90 -2.79 14.51
N PRO A 203 0.24 -1.81 15.17
CA PRO A 203 0.56 -0.40 15.00
C PRO A 203 1.97 -0.06 15.50
N ASP A 204 2.53 -0.87 16.41
CA ASP A 204 3.85 -0.63 17.01
C ASP A 204 4.97 -0.72 15.97
N LEU A 205 4.86 -1.61 14.98
CA LEU A 205 5.82 -1.66 13.87
C LEU A 205 5.86 -0.33 13.12
N ARG A 206 4.68 0.24 12.79
CA ARG A 206 4.57 1.53 12.10
C ARG A 206 5.13 2.66 12.95
N LYS A 207 4.82 2.70 14.24
CA LYS A 207 5.37 3.69 15.19
C LYS A 207 6.88 3.57 15.31
N ASN A 208 7.43 2.37 15.39
CA ASN A 208 8.88 2.15 15.46
C ASN A 208 9.61 2.60 14.19
N VAL A 209 8.97 2.47 13.03
CA VAL A 209 9.48 3.00 11.75
C VAL A 209 9.40 4.53 11.72
N LEU A 210 8.28 5.11 12.16
CA LEU A 210 8.10 6.58 12.21
C LEU A 210 9.04 7.25 13.22
N CYS A 211 9.30 6.61 14.37
CA CYS A 211 10.24 7.09 15.38
C CYS A 211 11.72 6.83 15.02
N GLY A 212 12.00 6.14 13.91
CA GLY A 212 13.37 5.82 13.48
C GLY A 212 14.08 4.73 14.29
N VAL A 213 13.36 4.00 15.16
CA VAL A 213 13.89 2.82 15.88
C VAL A 213 14.24 1.71 14.88
N ILE A 214 13.42 1.58 13.82
CA ILE A 214 13.70 0.70 12.68
C ILE A 214 14.13 1.60 11.53
N THR A 215 15.35 1.39 11.05
CA THR A 215 15.89 2.16 9.92
C THR A 215 15.25 1.75 8.58
N PRO A 216 15.21 2.66 7.58
CA PRO A 216 14.72 2.36 6.23
C PRO A 216 15.43 1.17 5.57
N GLU A 217 16.74 1.02 5.82
CA GLU A 217 17.55 -0.09 5.34
C GLU A 217 17.13 -1.41 5.98
N GLN A 218 16.95 -1.42 7.31
CA GLN A 218 16.51 -2.62 8.03
C GLN A 218 15.13 -3.08 7.56
N ILE A 219 14.18 -2.15 7.37
CA ILE A 219 12.84 -2.53 6.89
C ILE A 219 12.86 -2.99 5.43
N ALA A 220 13.76 -2.48 4.59
CA ALA A 220 13.89 -2.96 3.21
C ALA A 220 14.36 -4.43 3.14
N VAL A 221 15.26 -4.83 4.05
CA VAL A 221 15.87 -6.16 4.06
C VAL A 221 15.05 -7.19 4.85
N MET A 222 14.52 -6.85 6.03
CA MET A 222 13.93 -7.81 6.99
C MET A 222 12.81 -8.70 6.41
N THR A 223 12.67 -9.93 6.83
CA THR A 223 11.63 -10.81 6.25
C THR A 223 10.21 -10.43 6.69
N SER A 224 9.20 -10.82 5.91
CA SER A 224 7.78 -10.64 6.26
C SER A 224 7.43 -11.29 7.61
N GLU A 225 8.12 -12.37 7.95
CA GLU A 225 7.94 -13.11 9.20
C GLU A 225 8.55 -12.36 10.39
N GLU A 226 9.65 -11.65 10.17
CA GLU A 226 10.35 -10.89 11.19
C GLU A 226 9.66 -9.58 11.56
N MET A 227 8.83 -9.03 10.67
CA MET A 227 8.01 -7.83 10.86
C MET A 227 6.67 -8.07 11.59
N ALA A 228 6.27 -9.32 11.76
CA ALA A 228 5.05 -9.64 12.50
C ALA A 228 5.16 -9.17 13.97
N SER A 229 4.03 -9.02 14.65
CA SER A 229 4.00 -8.63 16.07
C SER A 229 4.92 -9.54 16.89
N ASN A 230 5.57 -8.98 17.91
CA ASN A 230 6.54 -9.73 18.72
C ASN A 230 5.91 -11.01 19.30
N GLU A 231 4.66 -10.93 19.76
CA GLU A 231 3.89 -12.07 20.26
C GLU A 231 3.65 -13.13 19.18
N LEU A 232 3.20 -12.73 17.98
CA LEU A 232 2.94 -13.68 16.90
C LEU A 232 4.23 -14.32 16.37
N LYS A 233 5.33 -13.57 16.38
CA LYS A 233 6.67 -14.04 16.01
C LYS A 233 7.15 -15.11 16.99
N GLU A 234 6.95 -14.90 18.30
CA GLU A 234 7.27 -15.88 19.33
C GLU A 234 6.41 -17.13 19.22
N ILE A 235 5.09 -16.97 19.02
CA ILE A 235 4.16 -18.10 18.84
C ILE A 235 4.57 -18.94 17.61
N ARG A 236 4.84 -18.31 16.47
CA ARG A 236 5.29 -19.03 15.27
C ARG A 236 6.60 -19.77 15.51
N LYS A 237 7.59 -19.11 16.14
CA LYS A 237 8.87 -19.75 16.49
C LYS A 237 8.69 -20.94 17.41
N ALA A 238 7.82 -20.82 18.42
CA ALA A 238 7.50 -21.90 19.33
C ALA A 238 6.83 -23.08 18.58
N MET A 239 5.78 -22.81 17.82
CA MET A 239 5.05 -23.81 17.03
C MET A 239 5.96 -24.51 16.02
N THR A 240 6.79 -23.78 15.28
CA THR A 240 7.73 -24.38 14.33
C THR A 240 8.77 -25.24 15.05
N LYS A 241 9.30 -24.77 16.19
CA LYS A 241 10.25 -25.54 17.00
C LYS A 241 9.61 -26.82 17.56
N GLU A 242 8.36 -26.75 17.97
CA GLU A 242 7.59 -27.90 18.46
C GLU A 242 7.27 -28.89 17.34
N ALA A 243 6.84 -28.42 16.17
CA ALA A 243 6.61 -29.27 15.01
C ALA A 243 7.90 -29.98 14.56
N ILE A 244 9.04 -29.29 14.56
CA ILE A 244 10.34 -29.91 14.26
C ILE A 244 10.69 -30.96 15.33
N ARG A 245 10.47 -30.66 16.60
CA ARG A 245 10.74 -31.59 17.71
C ARG A 245 9.86 -32.83 17.59
N GLU A 246 8.57 -32.66 17.35
CA GLU A 246 7.61 -33.75 17.17
C GLU A 246 7.97 -34.62 15.96
N HIS A 247 8.31 -33.99 14.82
CA HIS A 247 8.72 -34.70 13.63
C HIS A 247 10.02 -35.50 13.83
N GLN A 248 10.99 -34.95 14.57
CA GLN A 248 12.22 -35.67 14.94
C GLN A 248 11.97 -36.80 15.96
N MET A 249 10.93 -36.68 16.79
CA MET A 249 10.58 -37.65 17.83
C MET A 249 9.64 -38.76 17.34
N ALA A 250 9.06 -38.64 16.14
CA ALA A 250 8.26 -39.68 15.51
C ALA A 250 9.14 -40.91 15.20
N LYS A 251 9.35 -41.76 16.20
CA LYS A 251 9.99 -43.06 16.05
C LYS A 251 9.12 -43.92 15.15
N THR A 252 9.55 -44.11 13.91
CA THR A 252 9.08 -45.19 13.04
C THR A 252 9.49 -46.52 13.66
N GLY A 253 8.63 -47.09 14.51
CA GLY A 253 8.86 -48.38 15.14
C GLY A 253 7.54 -49.08 15.36
N GLY A 254 7.53 -50.41 15.16
CA GLY A 254 6.36 -51.27 15.37
C GLY A 254 5.82 -51.21 16.81
N THR A 255 4.82 -52.03 17.09
CA THR A 255 4.17 -52.07 18.41
C THR A 255 5.19 -52.47 19.48
N GLN A 256 5.45 -51.57 20.44
CA GLN A 256 6.32 -51.85 21.58
C GLN A 256 5.67 -52.89 22.48
N THR A 257 6.46 -53.85 22.94
CA THR A 257 5.99 -54.98 23.75
C THR A 257 7.08 -55.45 24.69
N ASP A 258 6.67 -55.81 25.91
CA ASP A 258 7.52 -56.46 26.90
C ASP A 258 7.36 -57.99 26.94
N LEU A 259 6.56 -58.55 26.01
CA LEU A 259 6.31 -59.99 25.93
C LEU A 259 7.57 -60.78 25.58
N PHE A 260 8.51 -60.16 24.85
CA PHE A 260 9.72 -60.81 24.37
C PHE A 260 10.95 -60.35 25.13
N THR A 261 11.75 -61.29 25.62
CA THR A 261 13.05 -60.99 26.26
C THR A 261 14.17 -61.18 25.24
N CYS A 262 15.01 -60.16 25.06
CA CYS A 262 16.12 -60.24 24.11
C CYS A 262 17.20 -61.23 24.58
N GLY A 263 17.57 -62.19 23.73
CA GLY A 263 18.64 -63.16 24.07
C GLY A 263 20.04 -62.55 24.23
N LYS A 264 20.32 -61.38 23.63
CA LYS A 264 21.65 -60.72 23.72
C LYS A 264 21.80 -59.85 24.96
N CYS A 265 20.88 -58.90 25.17
CA CYS A 265 20.98 -57.94 26.27
C CYS A 265 20.07 -58.24 27.47
N LYS A 266 19.24 -59.30 27.39
CA LYS A 266 18.27 -59.72 28.42
C LYS A 266 17.22 -58.68 28.83
N LYS A 267 17.13 -57.56 28.12
CA LYS A 267 16.09 -56.54 28.31
C LYS A 267 14.82 -56.92 27.55
N LYS A 268 13.67 -56.42 28.02
CA LYS A 268 12.33 -56.70 27.46
C LYS A 268 11.83 -55.64 26.46
N ASN A 269 12.54 -54.51 26.32
CA ASN A 269 12.19 -53.42 25.41
C ASN A 269 12.35 -53.86 23.93
N CYS A 270 11.29 -54.45 23.38
CA CYS A 270 11.23 -54.97 22.01
C CYS A 270 10.05 -54.35 21.25
N THR A 271 10.17 -54.26 19.93
CA THR A 271 9.08 -53.97 19.00
C THR A 271 8.75 -55.23 18.21
N TYR A 272 7.47 -55.51 18.00
CA TYR A 272 7.03 -56.60 17.12
C TYR A 272 6.28 -56.07 15.90
N THR A 273 6.33 -56.82 14.81
CA THR A 273 5.56 -56.56 13.60
C THR A 273 5.14 -57.89 13.03
N GLN A 274 3.83 -58.06 12.82
CA GLN A 274 3.27 -59.26 12.23
C GLN A 274 3.14 -59.06 10.72
N VAL A 275 3.80 -59.92 9.96
CA VAL A 275 3.77 -59.87 8.50
C VAL A 275 3.43 -61.26 7.98
N GLN A 276 2.49 -61.34 7.05
CA GLN A 276 2.21 -62.58 6.33
C GLN A 276 3.25 -62.73 5.21
N THR A 277 4.30 -63.50 5.50
CA THR A 277 5.42 -63.72 4.56
C THR A 277 5.25 -64.94 3.66
N ARG A 278 4.21 -65.77 3.85
CA ARG A 278 3.98 -67.04 3.14
C ARG A 278 2.51 -67.15 2.68
N SER A 279 2.16 -68.24 2.01
CA SER A 279 0.84 -68.50 1.42
C SER A 279 -0.32 -68.30 2.40
N SER A 280 -1.55 -68.13 1.90
CA SER A 280 -2.76 -67.92 2.72
C SER A 280 -3.01 -69.00 3.77
N ASP A 281 -2.46 -70.20 3.58
CA ASP A 281 -2.64 -71.34 4.47
C ASP A 281 -1.71 -71.34 5.71
N GLU A 282 -0.76 -70.40 5.81
CA GLU A 282 0.16 -70.30 6.94
C GLU A 282 -0.15 -69.11 7.87
N PRO A 283 -0.03 -69.27 9.20
CA PRO A 283 -0.28 -68.20 10.14
C PRO A 283 0.74 -67.06 9.99
N MET A 284 0.35 -65.85 10.40
CA MET A 284 1.21 -64.66 10.34
C MET A 284 2.55 -64.88 11.08
N THR A 285 3.65 -64.44 10.48
CA THR A 285 4.97 -64.51 11.12
C THR A 285 5.20 -63.26 11.96
N THR A 286 5.59 -63.43 13.22
CA THR A 286 5.90 -62.30 14.12
C THR A 286 7.39 -62.00 14.07
N PHE A 287 7.77 -60.84 13.55
CA PHE A 287 9.14 -60.32 13.59
C PHE A 287 9.32 -59.47 14.85
N VAL A 288 10.35 -59.78 15.65
CA VAL A 288 10.67 -59.07 16.89
C VAL A 288 12.03 -58.40 16.75
N VAL A 289 12.11 -57.12 17.13
CA VAL A 289 13.33 -56.31 17.14
C VAL A 289 13.56 -55.78 18.54
N CYS A 290 14.73 -56.03 19.13
CA CYS A 290 15.11 -55.41 20.39
C CYS A 290 15.55 -53.97 20.16
N ASN A 291 14.90 -53.02 20.85
CA ASN A 291 15.17 -51.59 20.70
C ASN A 291 16.51 -51.16 21.34
N GLU A 292 17.06 -51.99 22.24
CA GLU A 292 18.26 -51.69 23.03
C GLU A 292 19.55 -52.12 22.33
N CYS A 293 19.56 -53.29 21.69
CA CYS A 293 20.76 -53.85 21.04
C CYS A 293 20.58 -54.08 19.53
N GLY A 294 19.41 -53.76 18.98
CA GLY A 294 19.09 -53.92 17.55
C GLY A 294 18.93 -55.38 17.09
N ASN A 295 18.97 -56.36 18.00
CA ASN A 295 18.83 -57.77 17.65
C ASN A 295 17.45 -58.04 17.05
N ARG A 296 17.39 -58.76 15.92
CA ARG A 296 16.13 -59.10 15.23
C ARG A 296 15.98 -60.61 15.15
N TRP A 297 14.79 -61.13 15.43
CA TRP A 297 14.48 -62.55 15.30
C TRP A 297 13.00 -62.75 14.95
N LYS A 298 12.66 -63.96 14.49
CA LYS A 298 11.28 -64.37 14.20
C LYS A 298 10.75 -65.23 15.34
N PHE A 299 9.49 -65.05 15.70
CA PHE A 299 8.73 -65.91 16.59
C PHE A 299 7.66 -66.62 15.74
N CYS A 300 7.78 -67.94 15.65
CA CYS A 300 6.90 -68.82 14.88
C CYS A 300 5.92 -69.51 15.84
#